data_AF-A0ABD0NBV9-F1
#
_entry.id   AF-A0ABD0NBV9-F1
#
_cell.length_a   1.000
_cell.length_b   1.000
_cell.length_c   1.000
_cell.angle_alpha   90.00
_cell.angle_beta   90.00
_cell.angle_gamma   90.00
#
_symmetry.space_group_name_H-M   'P 1'
#
loop_
_entity.id
_entity.type
_entity.pdbx_description
1 polymer ?
#
loop_
_entity_poly.entity_id
_entity_poly.type
_entity_poly.pdbx_seq_one_letter_code
_entity_poly.pdbx_strand_id
1 'polypeptide(L)' 'MEELRPHIERPQEDPEGPGANGKPFITGILTPVELREKQEGLSRNGFNQFASDRISFHRSLGVDTRPP' A
#
# COMPACT_ATOMS: atom_id res chain seq x y z
N MET A 1 -24.84 8.65 13.24
CA MET A 1 -23.41 8.28 13.10
C MET A 1 -23.14 6.85 13.50
N GLU A 2 -23.80 6.34 14.55
CA GLU A 2 -23.68 4.93 14.96
C GLU A 2 -24.09 3.94 13.84
N GLU A 3 -25.12 4.30 13.05
CA GLU A 3 -25.58 3.54 11.87
C GLU A 3 -24.60 3.55 10.68
N LEU A 4 -23.64 4.49 10.66
CA LEU A 4 -22.71 4.69 9.54
C LEU A 4 -21.26 4.31 9.88
N ARG A 5 -21.02 3.73 11.06
CA ARG A 5 -19.69 3.24 11.42
C ARG A 5 -19.27 2.11 10.48
N PRO A 6 -17.97 1.97 10.19
CA PRO A 6 -17.49 0.84 9.42
C PRO A 6 -17.80 -0.47 10.16
N HIS A 7 -17.98 -1.55 9.41
CA HIS A 7 -18.16 -2.88 10.00
C HIS A 7 -16.90 -3.35 10.75
N ILE A 8 -15.73 -2.90 10.31
CA ILE A 8 -14.43 -3.21 10.90
C ILE A 8 -13.66 -1.90 11.07
N GLU A 9 -13.24 -1.63 12.30
CA GLU A 9 -12.35 -0.51 12.60
C GLU A 9 -10.94 -0.80 12.05
N ARG A 10 -10.35 0.20 11.39
CA ARG A 10 -9.00 0.07 10.86
C ARG A 10 -8.00 0.03 12.04
N PRO A 11 -7.01 -0.88 12.04
CA PRO A 11 -5.93 -0.83 13.02
C PRO A 11 -5.08 0.44 12.88
N GLN A 12 -4.36 0.80 13.94
CA GLN A 12 -3.39 1.89 13.90
C GLN A 12 -2.31 1.60 12.85
N GLU A 13 -2.10 2.57 11.93
CA GLU A 13 -1.09 2.50 10.88
C GLU A 13 0.22 3.16 11.35
N ASP A 14 1.36 2.67 10.83
CA ASP A 14 2.64 3.38 10.87
C ASP A 14 2.68 4.44 9.75
N PRO A 15 2.71 5.75 10.06
CA PRO A 15 2.69 6.82 9.05
C PRO A 15 3.88 6.83 8.09
N GLU A 16 4.99 6.21 8.48
CA GLU A 16 6.22 6.09 7.68
C GLU A 16 6.36 4.71 7.02
N GLY A 17 5.35 3.85 7.20
CA GLY A 17 5.30 2.54 6.57
C GLY A 17 5.20 2.61 5.04
N PRO A 18 5.55 1.52 4.34
CA PRO A 18 5.45 1.44 2.89
C PRO A 18 4.04 1.78 2.37
N GLY A 19 3.93 2.83 1.57
CA GLY A 19 2.66 3.24 0.97
C GLY A 19 1.63 3.82 1.94
N ALA A 20 2.04 4.14 3.19
CA ALA A 20 1.18 4.74 4.19
C ALA A 20 0.59 6.06 3.69
N ASN A 21 -0.66 6.35 4.07
CA ASN A 21 -1.42 7.50 3.58
C ASN A 21 -1.58 7.55 2.03
N GLY A 22 -1.41 6.44 1.34
CA GLY A 22 -1.43 6.40 -0.13
C GLY A 22 -0.21 7.02 -0.81
N LYS A 23 0.88 7.27 -0.08
CA LYS A 23 2.14 7.79 -0.64
C LYS A 23 2.78 6.76 -1.59
N PRO A 24 3.62 7.18 -2.55
CA PRO A 24 4.34 6.25 -3.42
C PRO A 24 5.27 5.32 -2.62
N PHE A 25 5.29 4.03 -2.97
CA PHE A 25 6.32 3.11 -2.50
C PHE A 25 7.57 3.24 -3.38
N ILE A 26 8.61 3.86 -2.84
CA ILE A 26 9.88 4.09 -3.55
C ILE A 26 10.85 2.98 -3.16
N THR A 27 11.25 2.16 -4.15
CA THR A 27 12.31 1.17 -3.95
C THR A 27 13.68 1.84 -4.08
N GLY A 28 14.58 1.60 -3.13
CA GLY A 28 16.00 1.92 -3.27
C GLY A 28 16.71 0.97 -4.23
N ILE A 29 17.99 0.70 -3.99
CA ILE A 29 18.73 -0.32 -4.76
C ILE A 29 18.22 -1.69 -4.36
N LEU A 30 17.68 -2.44 -5.32
CA LEU A 30 17.21 -3.81 -5.12
C LEU A 30 18.35 -4.79 -5.33
N THR A 31 18.36 -5.84 -4.52
CA THR A 31 19.20 -7.01 -4.79
C THR A 31 18.78 -7.69 -6.10
N PRO A 32 19.65 -8.52 -6.72
CA PRO A 32 19.28 -9.26 -7.92
C PRO A 32 18.04 -10.16 -7.74
N VAL A 33 17.85 -10.70 -6.52
CA VAL A 33 16.70 -11.56 -6.20
C VAL A 33 15.41 -10.74 -6.13
N GLU A 34 15.42 -9.60 -5.46
CA GLU A 34 14.27 -8.69 -5.38
C GLU A 34 13.90 -8.09 -6.74
N LEU A 35 14.91 -7.77 -7.55
CA LEU A 35 14.67 -7.28 -8.91
C LEU A 35 13.97 -8.34 -9.76
N ARG A 36 14.38 -9.61 -9.63
CA ARG A 36 13.73 -10.74 -10.30
C ARG A 36 12.29 -10.93 -9.81
N GLU A 37 12.05 -10.92 -8.50
CA GLU A 37 10.70 -10.98 -7.91
C GLU A 37 9.79 -9.88 -8.48
N LYS A 38 10.30 -8.63 -8.53
CA LYS A 38 9.59 -7.48 -9.10
C LYS A 38 9.24 -7.68 -10.57
N GLN A 39 10.18 -8.17 -11.38
CA GLN A 39 9.97 -8.43 -12.82
C GLN A 39 8.97 -9.56 -13.06
N GLU A 40 9.10 -10.68 -12.34
CA GLU A 40 8.20 -11.84 -12.45
C GLU A 40 6.79 -11.47 -12.00
N GLY A 41 6.64 -10.74 -10.90
CA GLY A 41 5.36 -10.24 -10.41
C GLY A 41 4.66 -9.32 -11.43
N LEU A 42 5.42 -8.40 -12.04
CA LEU A 42 4.91 -7.52 -13.07
C LEU A 42 4.46 -8.29 -14.32
N SER A 43 5.27 -9.22 -14.79
CA SER A 43 4.96 -10.05 -15.97
C SER A 43 3.71 -10.91 -15.76
N ARG A 44 3.59 -11.54 -14.58
CA ARG A 44 2.48 -12.45 -14.27
C ARG A 44 1.17 -11.72 -14.04
N ASN A 45 1.20 -10.58 -13.34
CA ASN A 45 0.00 -9.94 -12.80
C ASN A 45 -0.37 -8.62 -13.54
N GLY A 46 0.51 -8.08 -14.37
CA GLY A 46 0.30 -6.81 -15.08
C GLY A 46 0.48 -5.56 -14.22
N PHE A 47 0.92 -5.70 -12.96
CA PHE A 47 1.24 -4.60 -12.05
C PHE A 47 2.39 -4.96 -11.10
N ASN A 48 2.94 -3.96 -10.40
CA ASN A 48 4.05 -4.15 -9.47
C ASN A 48 3.62 -4.88 -8.18
N GLN A 49 3.46 -6.21 -8.25
CA GLN A 49 3.12 -7.06 -7.11
C GLN A 49 4.13 -6.93 -5.97
N PHE A 50 5.43 -6.82 -6.28
CA PHE A 50 6.49 -6.63 -5.29
C PHE A 50 6.23 -5.44 -4.36
N ALA A 51 5.73 -4.32 -4.90
CA ALA A 51 5.31 -3.19 -4.09
C ALA A 51 4.05 -3.51 -3.29
N SER A 52 3.04 -4.12 -3.93
CA SER A 52 1.79 -4.48 -3.27
C SER A 52 2.01 -5.38 -2.05
N ASP A 53 2.91 -6.35 -2.14
CA ASP A 53 3.21 -7.31 -1.07
C ASP A 53 3.88 -6.67 0.15
N ARG A 54 4.49 -5.50 -0.03
CA ARG A 54 5.19 -4.75 1.01
C ARG A 54 4.33 -3.64 1.63
N ILE A 55 3.18 -3.34 1.03
CA ILE A 55 2.24 -2.33 1.53
C ILE A 55 1.19 -3.01 2.43
N SER A 56 0.84 -2.37 3.54
CA SER A 56 -0.17 -2.88 4.48
C SER A 56 -1.53 -3.12 3.80
N PHE A 57 -2.16 -4.26 4.11
CA PHE A 57 -3.56 -4.54 3.74
C PHE A 57 -4.55 -3.54 4.34
N HIS A 58 -4.17 -2.85 5.42
CA HIS A 58 -5.02 -1.93 6.16
C HIS A 58 -4.66 -0.47 5.94
N ARG A 59 -3.86 -0.12 4.93
CA ARG A 59 -3.36 1.25 4.76
C ARG A 59 -4.47 2.30 4.75
N SER A 60 -4.21 3.46 5.33
CA SER A 60 -5.09 4.61 5.14
C SER A 60 -4.76 5.31 3.80
N LEU A 61 -5.64 6.23 3.40
CA LEU A 61 -5.42 7.11 2.24
C LEU A 61 -5.20 8.56 2.68
N GLY A 62 -4.85 8.78 3.95
CA GLY A 62 -4.68 10.11 4.52
C GLY A 62 -6.01 10.83 4.80
N VAL A 63 -5.96 12.16 4.75
CA VAL A 63 -7.12 13.04 4.98
C VAL A 63 -8.09 13.00 3.80
N ASP A 64 -9.39 13.20 4.08
CA ASP A 64 -10.40 13.28 3.02
C ASP A 64 -10.22 14.59 2.22
N THR A 65 -9.94 14.45 0.92
CA THR A 65 -9.68 15.56 0.00
C THR A 65 -10.83 15.86 -0.95
N ARG A 66 -12.01 15.25 -0.74
CA ARG A 66 -13.21 15.52 -1.55
C ARG A 66 -13.75 16.94 -1.31
N PRO A 67 -14.46 17.53 -2.29
CA PRO A 67 -15.15 18.81 -2.09
C PRO A 67 -16.16 18.74 -0.93
N PRO A 68 -16.38 19.86 -0.21
CA PRO A 68 -17.41 19.95 0.82
C PRO A 68 -18.83 19.88 0.26
#